data_AF-A0A1V8VZM3-F1
#
_entry.id   AF-A0A1V8VZM3-F1
#
_cell.length_a   1.000
_cell.length_b   1.000
_cell.length_c   1.000
_cell.angle_alpha   90.00
_cell.angle_beta   90.00
_cell.angle_gamma   90.00
#
_symmetry.space_group_name_H-M   'P 1'
#
loop_
_entity.id
_entity.type
_entity.pdbx_description
1 polymer ?
#
loop_
_entity_poly.entity_id
_entity_poly.type
_entity_poly.pdbx_seq_one_letter_code
_entity_poly.pdbx_strand_id
1 'polypeptide(L)'
;MKYLVNFRRKQLRNVESFTLIEMLIVLLVISALVLLFIPNISRYRDHVNREGKQAVMQLVDAQKELYSLQNNGKVPTIAELLKEGYIKQEHADAYNRK
;
A
#
# COMPACT_ATOMS: atom_id res chain seq x y z
N MET A 1 -57.59 -29.64 43.58
CA MET A 1 -56.27 -30.25 43.88
C MET A 1 -55.67 -30.84 42.61
N LYS A 2 -54.54 -30.28 42.17
CA LYS A 2 -53.42 -30.90 41.39
C LYS A 2 -52.93 -29.97 40.29
N TYR A 3 -52.14 -28.99 40.73
CA TYR A 3 -51.03 -28.47 39.96
C TYR A 3 -49.98 -29.58 39.82
N LEU A 4 -49.72 -30.06 38.60
CA LEU A 4 -48.51 -30.81 38.24
C LEU A 4 -48.07 -30.29 36.88
N VAL A 5 -47.27 -29.21 36.87
CA VAL A 5 -45.80 -29.28 36.72
C VAL A 5 -45.40 -30.05 35.47
N ASN A 6 -45.45 -29.37 34.31
CA ASN A 6 -44.64 -29.76 33.16
C ASN A 6 -43.25 -29.12 33.32
N PHE A 7 -42.34 -29.93 33.85
CA PHE A 7 -40.93 -29.66 34.04
C PHE A 7 -40.27 -29.48 32.67
N ARG A 8 -40.07 -28.22 32.24
CA ARG A 8 -39.28 -27.90 31.05
C ARG A 8 -37.86 -28.44 31.27
N ARG A 9 -37.47 -29.50 30.56
CA ARG A 9 -36.06 -29.91 30.43
C ARG A 9 -35.32 -28.77 29.73
N LYS A 10 -34.61 -27.96 30.51
CA LYS A 10 -33.63 -27.02 29.99
C LYS A 10 -32.48 -27.87 29.45
N GLN A 11 -32.41 -28.03 28.12
CA GLN A 11 -31.22 -28.59 27.48
C GLN A 11 -30.05 -27.69 27.84
N LEU A 12 -29.14 -28.19 28.67
CA LEU A 12 -27.85 -27.55 28.91
C LEU A 12 -27.10 -27.59 27.57
N ARG A 13 -27.08 -26.46 26.86
CA ARG A 13 -26.17 -26.28 25.74
C ARG A 13 -24.75 -26.36 26.31
N ASN A 14 -24.02 -27.41 25.97
CA ASN A 14 -22.58 -27.43 26.12
C ASN A 14 -22.04 -26.29 25.27
N VAL A 15 -21.55 -25.23 25.93
CA VAL A 15 -20.79 -24.17 25.25
C VAL A 15 -19.43 -24.77 25.00
N GLU A 16 -19.14 -25.06 23.73
CA GLU A 16 -17.86 -25.62 23.33
C GLU A 16 -16.74 -24.60 23.59
N SER A 17 -15.62 -25.13 24.10
CA SER A 17 -14.57 -24.36 24.74
C SER A 17 -13.87 -23.41 23.76
N PHE A 18 -13.94 -22.10 24.04
CA PHE A 18 -12.98 -21.11 23.55
C PHE A 18 -11.94 -20.93 24.66
N THR A 19 -10.84 -21.67 24.59
CA THR A 19 -9.84 -21.65 25.68
C THR A 19 -8.82 -20.54 25.48
N LEU A 20 -8.21 -20.06 26.58
CA LEU A 20 -7.09 -19.12 26.47
C LEU A 20 -5.88 -19.73 25.72
N ILE A 21 -5.66 -21.04 25.89
CA ILE A 21 -4.59 -21.76 25.19
C ILE A 21 -4.81 -21.73 23.67
N GLU A 22 -6.05 -21.90 23.22
CA GLU A 22 -6.42 -21.82 21.81
C GLU A 22 -6.11 -20.44 21.23
N MET A 23 -6.43 -19.37 21.95
CA MET A 23 -6.08 -18.00 21.53
C MET A 23 -4.57 -17.77 21.49
N LEU A 24 -3.79 -18.34 22.42
CA LEU A 24 -2.33 -18.22 22.42
C LEU A 24 -1.70 -18.90 21.19
N ILE A 25 -2.18 -20.10 20.83
CA ILE A 25 -1.70 -20.81 19.64
C ILE A 25 -2.07 -20.03 18.38
N VAL A 26 -3.28 -19.46 18.30
CA VAL A 26 -3.70 -18.63 17.15
C VAL A 26 -2.80 -17.41 16.99
N LEU A 27 -2.50 -16.68 18.08
CA LEU A 27 -1.61 -15.52 18.02
C LEU A 27 -0.18 -15.91 17.60
N LEU A 28 0.30 -17.06 18.05
CA LEU A 28 1.60 -17.60 17.65
C LEU A 28 1.65 -17.87 16.13
N VAL A 29 0.63 -18.52 15.57
CA VAL A 29 0.56 -18.81 14.13
C VAL A 29 0.43 -17.52 13.31
N ILE A 30 -0.45 -16.58 13.72
CA ILE A 30 -0.61 -15.30 13.02
C ILE A 30 0.69 -14.50 13.02
N SER A 31 1.41 -14.47 14.14
CA SER A 31 2.72 -13.80 14.23
C SER A 31 3.74 -14.38 13.25
N ALA A 32 3.82 -15.72 13.14
CA ALA A 32 4.72 -16.38 12.20
C ALA A 32 4.36 -16.06 10.74
N LEU A 33 3.06 -16.07 10.40
CA LEU A 33 2.58 -15.70 9.07
C LEU A 33 2.96 -14.25 8.73
N VAL A 34 2.68 -13.29 9.62
CA VAL A 34 2.99 -11.86 9.40
C VAL A 34 4.48 -11.65 9.11
N LEU A 35 5.38 -12.34 9.82
CA LEU A 35 6.82 -12.27 9.57
C LEU A 35 7.22 -12.77 8.17
N LEU A 36 6.49 -13.75 7.60
CA LEU A 36 6.71 -14.21 6.23
C LEU A 36 6.10 -13.24 5.19
N PHE A 37 5.02 -12.54 5.52
CA PHE A 37 4.36 -11.58 4.62
C PHE A 37 5.03 -10.20 4.55
N ILE A 38 5.52 -9.66 5.67
CA ILE A 38 6.22 -8.36 5.72
C ILE A 38 7.36 -8.21 4.69
N PRO A 39 8.31 -9.16 4.56
CA PRO A 39 9.39 -9.03 3.58
C PRO A 39 8.87 -9.04 2.15
N ASN A 40 7.73 -9.69 1.90
CA ASN A 40 7.10 -9.71 0.58
C ASN A 40 6.45 -8.35 0.25
N ILE A 41 5.80 -7.69 1.22
CA ILE A 41 5.19 -6.36 1.05
C ILE A 41 6.26 -5.27 0.87
N SER A 42 7.36 -5.32 1.63
CA SER A 42 8.43 -4.32 1.51
C SER A 42 9.01 -4.25 0.10
N ARG A 43 9.22 -5.42 -0.54
CA ARG A 43 9.72 -5.48 -1.93
C ARG A 43 8.73 -4.91 -2.94
N TYR A 44 7.43 -5.06 -2.71
CA TYR A 44 6.39 -4.47 -3.58
C TYR A 44 6.40 -2.94 -3.51
N ARG A 45 6.56 -2.36 -2.32
CA ARG A 45 6.69 -0.90 -2.15
C ARG A 45 7.90 -0.34 -2.89
N ASP A 46 9.03 -1.03 -2.84
CA ASP A 46 10.25 -0.57 -3.51
C ASP A 46 10.12 -0.66 -5.04
N HIS A 47 9.45 -1.70 -5.56
CA HIS A 47 9.16 -1.80 -6.98
C HIS A 47 8.21 -0.69 -7.46
N VAL A 48 7.10 -0.46 -6.76
CA VAL A 48 6.15 0.62 -7.07
C VAL A 48 6.82 2.00 -7.01
N ASN A 49 7.69 2.24 -6.04
CA ASN A 49 8.46 3.49 -5.96
C ASN A 49 9.42 3.67 -7.15
N ARG A 50 10.05 2.58 -7.64
CA ARG A 50 10.93 2.63 -8.81
C ARG A 50 10.14 2.91 -10.09
N GLU A 51 9.04 2.18 -10.31
CA GLU A 51 8.15 2.38 -11.46
C GLU A 51 7.57 3.81 -11.48
N GLY A 52 7.13 4.32 -10.31
CA GLY A 52 6.64 5.69 -10.18
C GLY A 52 7.69 6.74 -10.51
N LYS A 53 8.94 6.55 -10.07
CA LYS A 53 10.06 7.44 -10.43
C LYS A 53 10.37 7.40 -11.94
N GLN A 54 10.36 6.21 -12.55
CA GLN A 54 10.60 6.06 -13.98
C GLN A 54 9.50 6.75 -14.80
N ALA A 55 8.24 6.63 -14.40
CA ALA A 55 7.14 7.35 -15.04
C ALA A 55 7.31 8.87 -14.97
N VAL A 56 7.72 9.41 -13.82
CA VAL A 56 8.01 10.85 -13.68
C VAL A 56 9.17 11.28 -14.58
N MET A 57 10.23 10.46 -14.69
CA MET A 57 11.34 10.75 -15.62
C MET A 57 10.87 10.77 -17.08
N GLN A 58 10.06 9.80 -17.49
CA GLN A 58 9.51 9.74 -18.86
C GLN A 58 8.64 10.96 -19.17
N LEU A 59 7.81 11.41 -18.22
CA LEU A 59 7.00 12.63 -18.39
C LEU A 59 7.89 13.87 -18.56
N VAL A 60 8.93 14.01 -17.73
CA VAL A 60 9.86 15.14 -17.83
C VAL A 60 10.61 15.13 -19.17
N ASP A 61 11.04 13.96 -19.63
CA ASP A 61 11.75 13.84 -20.91
C ASP A 61 10.82 14.11 -22.11
N ALA A 62 9.55 13.67 -22.06
CA ALA A 62 8.54 14.05 -23.06
C ALA A 62 8.32 15.58 -23.09
N GLN A 63 8.30 16.24 -21.92
CA GLN A 63 8.17 17.70 -21.85
C GLN A 63 9.42 18.42 -22.39
N LYS A 64 10.62 17.87 -22.20
CA LYS A 64 11.84 18.40 -22.84
C LYS A 64 11.77 18.29 -24.36
N GLU A 65 11.27 17.18 -24.86
CA GLU A 65 11.11 16.96 -26.30
C GLU A 65 10.11 17.96 -26.90
N LEU A 66 8.95 18.13 -26.26
CA LEU A 66 7.95 19.12 -26.69
C LEU A 66 8.52 20.54 -26.70
N TYR A 67 9.26 20.92 -25.66
CA TYR A 67 9.94 22.21 -25.61
C TYR A 67 10.97 22.36 -26.75
N SER A 68 11.76 21.32 -26.99
CA SER A 68 12.77 21.32 -28.06
C SER A 68 12.13 21.49 -29.44
N LEU A 69 10.97 20.86 -29.68
CA LEU A 69 10.19 21.04 -30.90
C LEU A 69 9.68 22.49 -31.06
N GLN A 70 9.31 23.14 -29.96
CA GLN A 70 8.83 24.53 -29.97
C GLN A 70 9.96 25.55 -30.10
N ASN A 71 11.16 25.24 -29.59
CA ASN A 71 12.27 26.18 -29.46
C ASN A 71 13.49 25.80 -30.34
N ASN A 72 13.24 25.36 -31.59
CA ASN A 72 14.26 25.08 -32.60
C ASN A 72 15.37 24.12 -32.16
N GLY A 73 15.03 23.06 -31.43
CA GLY A 73 16.00 22.06 -30.97
C GLY A 73 16.71 22.39 -29.66
N LYS A 74 16.34 23.48 -28.99
CA LYS A 74 16.91 23.84 -27.68
C LYS A 74 16.44 22.84 -26.62
N VAL A 75 17.37 22.08 -26.04
CA VAL A 75 17.08 21.20 -24.91
C VAL A 75 16.98 22.04 -23.64
N PRO A 76 15.82 22.06 -22.95
CA PRO A 76 15.65 22.87 -21.75
C PRO A 76 16.26 22.21 -20.53
N THR A 77 16.70 23.03 -19.59
CA THR A 77 17.07 22.62 -18.24
C THR A 77 15.80 22.36 -17.42
N ILE A 78 15.88 21.49 -16.41
CA ILE A 78 14.77 21.26 -15.46
C ILE A 78 14.27 22.58 -14.86
N ALA A 79 15.17 23.53 -14.56
CA ALA A 79 14.82 24.86 -14.07
C ALA A 79 14.05 25.72 -15.09
N GLU A 80 14.33 25.57 -16.39
CA GLU A 80 13.60 26.25 -17.46
C GLU A 80 12.20 25.66 -17.61
N LEU A 81 12.06 24.32 -17.57
CA LEU A 81 10.76 23.65 -17.58
C LEU A 81 9.89 24.01 -16.37
N LEU A 82 10.49 24.19 -15.19
CA LEU A 82 9.82 24.63 -13.97
C LEU A 82 9.35 26.09 -14.08
N LYS A 83 10.24 26.97 -14.58
CA LYS A 83 9.97 28.40 -14.73
C LYS A 83 8.90 28.69 -15.78
N GLU A 84 8.88 27.89 -16.85
CA GLU A 84 7.91 28.01 -17.94
C GLU A 84 6.63 27.17 -17.69
N GLY A 85 6.54 26.45 -16.57
CA GLY A 85 5.32 25.78 -16.12
C GLY A 85 5.02 24.43 -16.78
N TYR A 86 5.97 23.86 -17.54
CA TYR A 86 5.84 22.55 -18.18
C TYR A 86 5.88 21.40 -17.16
N ILE A 87 6.50 21.62 -16.00
CA ILE A 87 6.57 20.64 -14.89
C ILE A 87 6.32 21.31 -13.54
N LYS A 88 5.78 20.55 -12.59
CA LYS A 88 5.60 20.97 -11.20
C LYS A 88 6.84 20.72 -10.34
N GLN A 89 6.94 21.43 -9.21
CA GLN A 89 8.02 21.30 -8.24
C GLN A 89 8.24 19.84 -7.79
N GLU A 90 7.16 19.09 -7.58
CA GLU A 90 7.18 17.67 -7.22
C GLU A 90 7.92 16.78 -8.23
N HIS A 91 7.81 17.09 -9.53
CA HIS A 91 8.49 16.34 -10.58
C HIS A 91 9.98 16.70 -10.66
N ALA A 92 10.31 17.98 -10.43
CA ALA A 92 11.69 18.45 -10.40
C ALA A 92 12.46 17.88 -9.19
N ASP A 93 11.83 17.83 -8.04
CA ASP A 93 12.41 17.24 -6.82
C ASP A 93 12.62 15.73 -6.99
N ALA A 94 11.66 15.03 -7.63
CA ALA A 94 11.80 13.61 -7.93
C ALA A 94 12.93 13.34 -8.94
N TYR A 95 13.12 14.22 -9.92
CA TYR A 95 14.20 14.11 -10.92
C TYR A 95 15.58 14.41 -10.34
N ASN A 96 15.69 15.39 -9.43
CA ASN A 96 16.96 15.80 -8.82
C ASN A 96 17.45 14.85 -7.72
N ARG A 97 16.58 14.00 -7.14
CA ARG A 97 16.96 12.98 -6.14
C ARG A 97 17.57 11.72 -6.76
N LYS A 98 18.40 11.90 -7.79
CA LYS A 98 19.06 10.82 -8.53
C LYS A 98 19.99 10.00 -7.63
#